data_AF-A0A934D3J5-F1
#
_entry.id   AF-A0A934D3J5-F1
#
_cell.length_a   1.000
_cell.length_b   1.000
_cell.length_c   1.000
_cell.angle_alpha   90.00
_cell.angle_beta   90.00
_cell.angle_gamma   90.00
#
_symmetry.space_group_name_H-M   'P 1'
#
loop_
_entity.id
_entity.type
_entity.pdbx_description
1 polymer ?
#
loop_
_entity_poly.entity_id
_entity_poly.type
_entity_poly.pdbx_seq_one_letter_code
_entity_poly.pdbx_strand_id
1 'polypeptide(L)'
;MTSTRAVETQLALVAALGAAIVLAVKCALDLLTRRANFPVWFVPLFVVGILVLAFLATATTIALASRAEPPPLDAARSRSIWLGLLVGVPCTTSVHAFLPFHPALASEWSAVGLVMHVNYLLAFIALGAVLAGAVLDHKGKRELARSVLAVTSLLLLAPNDDCANPFNDSWLALLGASPLMYLPNVFAFGFAAAALRGFSPRRHLILVWLVVLTSLALGLGHRTRLIW
;
A
#
# COMPACT_ATOMS: atom_id res chain seq x y z
N MET A 1 22.43 18.87 -12.50
CA MET A 1 22.74 17.43 -12.64
C MET A 1 21.88 16.67 -11.64
N THR A 2 20.95 15.82 -12.10
CA THR A 2 20.19 14.91 -11.22
C THR A 2 21.12 13.81 -10.72
N SER A 3 21.16 13.55 -9.41
CA SER A 3 22.00 12.47 -8.86
C SER A 3 21.49 11.11 -9.32
N THR A 4 22.39 10.14 -9.53
CA THR A 4 22.04 8.76 -9.94
C THR A 4 20.97 8.14 -9.03
N ARG A 5 21.04 8.40 -7.72
CA ARG A 5 20.06 7.93 -6.74
C ARG A 5 18.64 8.48 -6.95
N ALA A 6 18.52 9.72 -7.41
CA ALA A 6 17.21 10.32 -7.68
C ALA A 6 16.53 9.60 -8.87
N VAL A 7 17.32 9.22 -9.88
CA VAL A 7 16.85 8.45 -11.04
C VAL A 7 16.45 7.04 -10.60
N GLU A 8 17.30 6.34 -9.83
CA GLU A 8 17.01 5.00 -9.30
C GLU A 8 15.73 4.98 -8.43
N THR A 9 15.60 5.96 -7.53
CA THR A 9 14.41 6.11 -6.68
C THR A 9 13.15 6.34 -7.51
N GLN A 10 13.25 7.16 -8.56
CA GLN A 10 12.14 7.40 -9.48
C GLN A 10 11.75 6.13 -10.23
N LEU A 11 12.72 5.39 -10.78
CA LEU A 11 12.47 4.12 -11.47
C LEU A 11 11.83 3.10 -10.53
N ALA A 12 12.31 2.97 -9.30
CA ALA A 12 11.74 2.07 -8.30
C ALA A 12 10.28 2.43 -7.96
N LEU A 13 9.96 3.72 -7.79
CA LEU A 13 8.57 4.17 -7.55
C LEU A 13 7.66 3.90 -8.75
N VAL A 14 8.14 4.20 -9.96
CA VAL A 14 7.40 3.94 -11.21
C VAL A 14 7.12 2.43 -11.36
N ALA A 15 8.12 1.60 -11.12
CA ALA A 15 7.98 0.15 -11.17
C ALA A 15 6.99 -0.38 -10.12
N ALA A 16 7.12 0.07 -8.87
CA ALA A 16 6.23 -0.34 -7.78
C ALA A 16 4.78 0.07 -8.03
N LEU A 17 4.53 1.33 -8.44
CA LEU A 17 3.19 1.80 -8.78
C LEU A 17 2.63 1.12 -10.03
N GLY A 18 3.46 0.89 -11.05
CA GLY A 18 3.05 0.16 -12.26
C GLY A 18 2.61 -1.27 -11.94
N ALA A 19 3.41 -1.99 -11.15
CA ALA A 19 3.05 -3.32 -10.68
C ALA A 19 1.78 -3.29 -9.82
N ALA A 20 1.66 -2.32 -8.90
CA ALA A 20 0.46 -2.17 -8.08
C ALA A 20 -0.81 -1.92 -8.90
N ILE A 21 -0.73 -1.11 -9.97
CA ILE A 21 -1.85 -0.89 -10.89
C ILE A 21 -2.26 -2.21 -11.56
N VAL A 22 -1.31 -2.97 -12.08
CA VAL A 22 -1.58 -4.26 -12.74
C VAL A 22 -2.24 -5.24 -11.76
N LEU A 23 -1.70 -5.36 -10.55
CA LEU A 23 -2.25 -6.22 -9.51
C LEU A 23 -3.66 -5.77 -9.07
N ALA A 24 -3.89 -4.46 -8.93
CA ALA A 24 -5.18 -3.89 -8.57
C ALA A 24 -6.24 -4.17 -9.64
N VAL A 25 -5.91 -3.94 -10.91
CA VAL A 25 -6.81 -4.22 -12.04
C VAL A 25 -7.11 -5.71 -12.13
N LYS A 26 -6.09 -6.57 -11.98
CA LYS A 26 -6.30 -8.02 -11.94
C LYS A 26 -7.24 -8.43 -10.80
N CYS A 27 -7.04 -7.88 -9.59
CA CYS A 27 -7.92 -8.13 -8.44
C CYS A 27 -9.39 -7.76 -8.76
N ALA A 28 -9.62 -6.62 -9.42
CA ALA A 28 -10.96 -6.23 -9.87
C ALA A 28 -11.56 -7.20 -10.93
N LEU A 29 -10.74 -7.69 -11.87
CA LEU A 29 -11.16 -8.67 -12.86
C LEU A 29 -11.53 -10.02 -12.21
N ASP A 30 -10.71 -10.51 -11.29
CA ASP A 30 -11.00 -11.73 -10.55
C ASP A 30 -12.32 -11.59 -9.77
N LEU A 31 -12.51 -10.45 -9.09
CA LEU A 31 -13.73 -10.15 -8.34
C LEU A 31 -14.98 -10.15 -9.23
N LEU A 32 -14.91 -9.59 -10.45
CA LEU A 32 -16.03 -9.56 -11.39
C LEU A 32 -16.52 -10.96 -11.77
N THR A 33 -15.61 -11.92 -11.95
CA THR A 33 -15.96 -13.33 -12.26
C THR A 33 -16.63 -14.05 -11.09
N ARG A 34 -16.45 -13.54 -9.87
CA ARG A 34 -16.97 -14.12 -8.62
C ARG A 34 -17.99 -13.23 -7.92
N ARG A 35 -18.61 -12.29 -8.65
CA ARG A 35 -19.50 -11.26 -8.09
C ARG A 35 -20.69 -11.77 -7.27
N ALA A 36 -21.12 -13.01 -7.53
CA ALA A 36 -22.23 -13.64 -6.81
C ALA A 36 -21.91 -13.93 -5.33
N ASN A 37 -20.62 -13.95 -4.95
CA ASN A 37 -20.17 -14.20 -3.58
C ASN A 37 -20.21 -12.94 -2.69
N PHE A 38 -20.61 -11.80 -3.24
CA PHE A 38 -20.52 -10.50 -2.56
C PHE A 38 -21.87 -9.77 -2.58
N PRO A 39 -22.08 -8.81 -1.66
CA PRO A 39 -23.21 -7.91 -1.72
C PRO A 39 -23.28 -7.19 -3.07
N VAL A 40 -24.48 -7.01 -3.62
CA VAL A 40 -24.72 -6.41 -4.95
C VAL A 40 -24.09 -5.02 -5.11
N TRP A 41 -23.96 -4.28 -4.01
CA TRP A 41 -23.35 -2.94 -3.99
C TRP A 41 -21.82 -2.96 -3.96
N PHE A 42 -21.21 -4.03 -3.46
CA PHE A 42 -19.77 -4.05 -3.15
C PHE A 42 -18.93 -4.11 -4.43
N VAL A 43 -19.22 -5.05 -5.33
CA VAL A 43 -18.40 -5.27 -6.53
C VAL A 43 -18.37 -4.03 -7.44
N PRO A 44 -19.50 -3.37 -7.76
CA PRO A 44 -19.47 -2.15 -8.57
C PRO A 44 -18.65 -1.03 -7.91
N LEU A 45 -18.82 -0.80 -6.60
CA LEU A 45 -18.07 0.23 -5.88
C LEU A 45 -16.57 -0.08 -5.83
N PHE A 46 -16.21 -1.35 -5.60
CA PHE A 46 -14.82 -1.80 -5.57
C PHE A 46 -14.16 -1.59 -6.94
N VAL A 47 -14.81 -2.03 -8.03
CA VAL A 47 -14.27 -1.89 -9.39
C VAL A 47 -14.10 -0.42 -9.75
N VAL A 48 -15.09 0.43 -9.49
CA VAL A 48 -14.97 1.89 -9.73
C VAL A 48 -13.84 2.48 -8.89
N GLY A 49 -13.71 2.08 -7.62
CA GLY A 49 -12.62 2.50 -6.74
C GLY A 49 -11.25 2.13 -7.29
N ILE A 50 -11.08 0.91 -7.80
CA ILE A 50 -9.84 0.44 -8.44
C ILE A 50 -9.54 1.22 -9.71
N LEU A 51 -10.53 1.49 -10.57
CA LEU A 51 -10.33 2.29 -11.79
C LEU A 51 -9.90 3.71 -11.47
N VAL A 52 -10.53 4.35 -10.47
CA VAL A 52 -10.15 5.68 -9.99
C VAL A 52 -8.74 5.66 -9.40
N LEU A 53 -8.41 4.68 -8.57
CA LEU A 53 -7.08 4.52 -7.98
C LEU A 53 -6.01 4.30 -9.07
N ALA A 54 -6.27 3.46 -10.06
CA ALA A 54 -5.38 3.19 -11.18
C ALA A 54 -5.15 4.43 -12.04
N PHE A 55 -6.21 5.22 -12.32
CA PHE A 55 -6.10 6.49 -13.01
C PHE A 55 -5.24 7.49 -12.23
N LEU A 56 -5.50 7.67 -10.94
CA LEU A 56 -4.76 8.59 -10.08
C LEU A 56 -3.29 8.17 -9.90
N ALA A 57 -3.03 6.86 -9.78
CA ALA A 57 -1.68 6.31 -9.73
C ALA A 57 -0.94 6.51 -11.06
N THR A 58 -1.61 6.29 -12.21
CA THR A 58 -1.02 6.55 -13.53
C THR A 58 -0.67 8.03 -13.70
N ALA A 59 -1.58 8.93 -13.34
CA ALA A 59 -1.33 10.37 -13.36
C ALA A 59 -0.15 10.77 -12.45
N THR A 60 -0.04 10.12 -11.28
CA THR A 60 1.08 10.31 -10.35
C THR A 60 2.40 9.81 -10.96
N THR A 61 2.41 8.64 -11.60
CA THR A 61 3.57 8.07 -12.28
C THR A 61 4.07 8.97 -13.41
N ILE A 62 3.16 9.47 -14.26
CA ILE A 62 3.49 10.42 -15.34
C ILE A 62 4.05 11.71 -14.75
N ALA A 63 3.42 12.23 -13.70
CA ALA A 63 3.89 13.44 -13.04
C ALA A 63 5.26 13.27 -12.37
N LEU A 64 5.52 12.13 -11.72
CA LEU A 64 6.83 11.79 -11.17
C LEU A 64 7.91 11.71 -12.25
N ALA A 65 7.54 11.41 -13.50
CA ALA A 65 8.47 11.46 -14.63
C ALA A 65 8.81 12.90 -15.04
N SER A 66 7.94 13.87 -14.75
CA SER A 66 8.17 15.30 -15.04
C SER A 66 9.11 15.96 -14.03
N ARG A 67 9.93 16.91 -14.48
CA ARG A 67 11.03 17.53 -13.69
C ARG A 67 10.64 18.74 -12.85
N ALA A 68 9.36 19.08 -12.74
CA ALA A 68 8.97 20.23 -11.91
C ALA A 68 9.12 19.86 -10.43
N GLU A 69 9.91 20.64 -9.69
CA GLU A 69 10.03 20.58 -8.22
C GLU A 69 9.25 21.76 -7.62
N PRO A 70 7.98 21.57 -7.24
CA PRO A 70 7.22 22.62 -6.57
C PRO A 70 7.73 22.79 -5.13
N PRO A 71 7.27 23.83 -4.40
CA PRO A 71 7.78 24.11 -3.08
C PRO A 71 7.58 22.92 -2.12
N PRO A 72 8.55 22.69 -1.21
CA PRO A 72 8.49 21.59 -0.26
C PRO A 72 7.25 21.66 0.62
N LEU A 73 6.76 20.48 1.00
CA LEU A 73 5.77 20.34 2.08
C LEU A 73 6.24 21.04 3.35
N ASP A 74 5.34 21.79 3.99
CA ASP A 74 5.53 22.25 5.35
C ASP A 74 5.61 21.08 6.33
N ALA A 75 6.23 21.32 7.49
CA ALA A 75 6.49 20.28 8.48
C ALA A 75 5.21 19.65 9.06
N ALA A 76 4.09 20.38 9.11
CA ALA A 76 2.84 19.85 9.65
C ALA A 76 2.22 18.82 8.69
N ARG A 77 2.15 19.16 7.40
CA ARG A 77 1.66 18.25 6.36
C ARG A 77 2.58 17.05 6.16
N SER A 78 3.90 17.23 6.25
CA SER A 78 4.83 16.09 6.20
C SER A 78 4.60 15.11 7.36
N ARG A 79 4.45 15.63 8.59
CA ARG A 79 4.08 14.80 9.75
C ARG A 79 2.76 14.06 9.56
N SER A 80 1.77 14.70 8.94
CA SER A 80 0.48 14.07 8.63
C SER A 80 0.61 12.90 7.64
N ILE A 81 1.50 13.00 6.65
CA ILE A 81 1.80 11.88 5.74
C ILE A 81 2.36 10.70 6.53
N TRP A 82 3.41 10.93 7.31
CA TRP A 82 4.06 9.86 8.07
C TRP A 82 3.11 9.22 9.08
N LEU A 83 2.27 10.01 9.74
CA LEU A 83 1.22 9.49 10.60
C LEU A 83 0.21 8.63 9.83
N GLY A 84 -0.24 9.10 8.66
CA GLY A 84 -1.12 8.32 7.78
C GLY A 84 -0.51 6.98 7.39
N LEU A 85 0.77 6.97 6.99
CA LEU A 85 1.49 5.73 6.68
C LEU A 85 1.66 4.81 7.89
N LEU A 86 1.95 5.37 9.07
CA LEU A 86 2.10 4.62 10.32
C LEU A 86 0.80 3.92 10.71
N VAL A 87 -0.34 4.59 10.51
CA VAL A 87 -1.68 4.02 10.73
C VAL A 87 -2.04 3.03 9.60
N GLY A 88 -1.61 3.31 8.37
CA GLY A 88 -1.95 2.51 7.20
C GLY A 88 -1.43 1.08 7.20
N VAL A 89 -0.23 0.83 7.73
CA VAL A 89 0.36 -0.52 7.76
C VAL A 89 -0.42 -1.48 8.67
N PRO A 90 -0.82 -1.10 9.90
CA PRO A 90 -1.74 -1.92 10.70
C PRO A 90 -3.13 -2.07 10.07
N CYS A 91 -3.62 -1.07 9.34
CA CYS A 91 -4.96 -1.13 8.73
C CYS A 91 -5.05 -2.20 7.64
N THR A 92 -4.05 -2.34 6.77
CA THR A 92 -4.06 -3.39 5.73
C THR A 92 -3.91 -4.79 6.31
N THR A 93 -3.16 -4.94 7.40
CA THR A 93 -2.97 -6.22 8.09
C THR A 93 -4.15 -6.64 8.97
N SER A 94 -5.17 -5.78 9.12
CA SER A 94 -6.37 -6.07 9.92
C SER A 94 -7.19 -7.27 9.40
N VAL A 95 -7.07 -7.58 8.09
CA VAL A 95 -7.68 -8.74 7.43
C VAL A 95 -7.17 -10.06 8.03
N HIS A 96 -5.86 -10.19 8.26
CA HIS A 96 -5.24 -11.34 8.93
C HIS A 96 -5.10 -11.19 10.43
N ALA A 97 -5.69 -10.15 11.01
CA ALA A 97 -5.64 -9.91 12.44
C ALA A 97 -4.28 -9.50 13.01
N PHE A 98 -3.38 -8.85 12.28
CA PHE A 98 -2.16 -8.35 12.96
C PHE A 98 -2.46 -7.43 14.16
N LEU A 99 -1.56 -7.36 15.15
CA LEU A 99 -1.72 -6.54 16.36
C LEU A 99 -2.15 -5.09 16.01
N PRO A 100 -3.16 -4.53 16.70
CA PRO A 100 -3.80 -5.03 17.92
C PRO A 100 -4.91 -6.08 17.70
N PHE A 101 -5.14 -6.54 16.47
CA PHE A 101 -6.30 -7.35 16.13
C PHE A 101 -6.16 -8.88 16.39
N HIS A 102 -4.97 -9.36 16.79
CA HIS A 102 -4.68 -10.75 17.23
C HIS A 102 -3.69 -10.75 18.40
N PRO A 103 -4.15 -10.40 19.60
CA PRO A 103 -3.29 -10.31 20.79
C PRO A 103 -2.65 -11.64 21.19
N ALA A 104 -3.20 -12.79 20.75
CA ALA A 104 -2.65 -14.13 21.01
C ALA A 104 -1.53 -14.57 20.04
N LEU A 105 -1.08 -13.69 19.13
CA LEU A 105 -0.11 -14.07 18.08
C LEU A 105 1.20 -14.64 18.66
N ALA A 106 1.67 -14.11 19.80
CA ALA A 106 2.91 -14.57 20.42
C ALA A 106 2.83 -16.03 20.90
N SER A 107 1.68 -16.47 21.42
CA SER A 107 1.46 -17.85 21.87
C SER A 107 1.22 -18.82 20.74
N GLU A 108 0.78 -18.33 19.58
CA GLU A 108 0.44 -19.17 18.43
C GLU A 108 1.51 -19.19 17.34
N TRP A 109 2.59 -18.43 17.50
CA TRP A 109 3.62 -18.21 16.48
C TRP A 109 4.13 -19.51 15.84
N SER A 110 4.38 -20.55 16.63
CA SER A 110 4.87 -21.85 16.11
C SER A 110 3.83 -22.63 15.29
N ALA A 111 2.54 -22.29 15.42
CA ALA A 111 1.45 -22.91 14.67
C ALA A 111 1.07 -22.13 13.40
N VAL A 112 1.63 -20.93 13.22
CA VAL A 112 1.35 -20.06 12.08
C VAL A 112 2.06 -20.59 10.82
N GLY A 113 1.39 -20.57 9.66
CA GLY A 113 1.97 -20.99 8.39
C GLY A 113 3.10 -20.07 7.91
N LEU A 114 3.92 -20.55 6.97
CA LEU A 114 5.05 -19.79 6.41
C LEU A 114 4.61 -18.46 5.77
N VAL A 115 3.48 -18.46 5.05
CA VAL A 115 2.98 -17.24 4.35
C VAL A 115 2.64 -16.15 5.36
N MET A 116 2.02 -16.52 6.47
CA MET A 116 1.68 -15.58 7.54
C MET A 116 2.92 -15.09 8.30
N HIS A 117 3.97 -15.91 8.45
CA HIS A 117 5.27 -15.42 8.94
C HIS A 117 5.86 -14.34 8.01
N VAL A 118 5.81 -14.57 6.69
CA VAL A 118 6.24 -13.58 5.69
C VAL A 118 5.38 -12.32 5.78
N ASN A 119 4.06 -12.47 5.94
CA ASN A 119 3.14 -11.36 6.12
C ASN A 119 3.57 -10.47 7.29
N TYR A 120 3.81 -11.05 8.46
CA TYR A 120 4.22 -10.30 9.65
C TYR A 120 5.60 -9.68 9.51
N LEU A 121 6.55 -10.38 8.91
CA LEU A 121 7.87 -9.82 8.61
C LEU A 121 7.76 -8.56 7.73
N LEU A 122 6.93 -8.62 6.68
CA LEU A 122 6.67 -7.47 5.82
C LEU A 122 5.99 -6.31 6.57
N ALA A 123 5.07 -6.60 7.50
CA ALA A 123 4.47 -5.58 8.37
C ALA A 123 5.54 -4.84 9.18
N PHE A 124 6.43 -5.58 9.84
CA PHE A 124 7.51 -4.99 10.64
C PHE A 124 8.50 -4.21 9.80
N ILE A 125 8.89 -4.73 8.62
CA ILE A 125 9.74 -4.02 7.67
C ILE A 125 9.08 -2.71 7.22
N ALA A 126 7.78 -2.73 6.91
CA ALA A 126 7.05 -1.53 6.50
C ALA A 126 6.94 -0.50 7.63
N LEU A 127 6.61 -0.91 8.85
CA LEU A 127 6.57 -0.02 10.01
C LEU A 127 7.95 0.58 10.28
N GLY A 128 9.01 -0.24 10.28
CA GLY A 128 10.39 0.21 10.45
C GLY A 128 10.80 1.22 9.36
N ALA A 129 10.43 0.95 8.10
CA ALA A 129 10.67 1.85 6.98
C ALA A 129 9.93 3.18 7.11
N VAL A 130 8.67 3.17 7.56
CA VAL A 130 7.89 4.39 7.82
C VAL A 130 8.54 5.22 8.92
N LEU A 131 8.97 4.60 10.04
CA LEU A 131 9.65 5.30 11.13
C LEU A 131 11.01 5.85 10.69
N ALA A 132 11.82 5.04 10.01
CA ALA A 132 13.11 5.47 9.48
C ALA A 132 12.95 6.61 8.47
N GLY A 133 11.97 6.50 7.57
CA GLY A 133 11.61 7.53 6.60
C GLY A 133 11.19 8.84 7.27
N ALA A 134 10.35 8.78 8.31
CA ALA A 134 9.93 9.94 9.08
C ALA A 134 11.12 10.64 9.75
N VAL A 135 12.05 9.88 10.34
CA VAL A 135 13.30 10.42 10.93
C VAL A 135 14.19 11.06 9.87
N LEU A 136 14.33 10.43 8.70
CA LEU A 136 15.12 10.97 7.59
C LEU A 136 14.52 12.28 7.06
N ASP A 137 13.22 12.33 6.83
CA ASP A 137 12.51 13.54 6.39
C ASP A 137 12.63 14.67 7.42
N HIS A 138 12.47 14.37 8.71
CA HIS A 138 12.65 15.35 9.79
C HIS A 138 14.08 15.95 9.80
N LYS A 139 15.09 15.15 9.47
CA LYS A 139 16.49 15.59 9.32
C LYS A 139 16.80 16.25 7.97
N GLY A 140 15.79 16.55 7.15
CA GLY A 140 15.94 17.15 5.82
C GLY A 140 16.45 16.18 4.74
N LYS A 141 16.60 14.88 5.04
CA LYS A 141 17.08 13.84 4.11
C LYS A 141 15.94 13.26 3.26
N ARG A 142 15.18 14.12 2.58
CA ARG A 142 13.94 13.77 1.87
C ARG A 142 14.13 12.76 0.75
N GLU A 143 15.20 12.89 -0.04
CA GLU A 143 15.48 11.92 -1.10
C GLU A 143 15.70 10.51 -0.54
N LEU A 144 16.41 10.39 0.59
CA LEU A 144 16.59 9.09 1.26
C LEU A 144 15.27 8.56 1.82
N ALA A 145 14.43 9.42 2.40
CA ALA A 145 13.10 9.01 2.86
C ALA A 145 12.23 8.48 1.70
N ARG A 146 12.31 9.11 0.52
CA ARG A 146 11.64 8.64 -0.70
C ARG A 146 12.23 7.31 -1.19
N SER A 147 13.55 7.13 -1.16
CA SER A 147 14.19 5.86 -1.51
C SER A 147 13.73 4.73 -0.59
N VAL A 148 13.62 4.99 0.72
CA VAL A 148 13.07 4.02 1.69
C VAL A 148 11.66 3.61 1.29
N LEU A 149 10.75 4.57 1.03
CA LEU A 149 9.39 4.27 0.57
C LEU A 149 9.38 3.46 -0.74
N ALA A 150 10.25 3.79 -1.69
CA ALA A 150 10.35 3.10 -2.98
C ALA A 150 10.79 1.63 -2.82
N VAL A 151 11.88 1.39 -2.07
CA VAL A 151 12.41 0.04 -1.84
C VAL A 151 11.41 -0.79 -1.06
N THR A 152 10.82 -0.25 0.01
CA THR A 152 9.80 -0.95 0.77
C THR A 152 8.56 -1.24 -0.07
N SER A 153 8.15 -0.35 -0.97
CA SER A 153 7.04 -0.62 -1.89
C SER A 153 7.29 -1.84 -2.77
N LEU A 154 8.52 -2.03 -3.27
CA LEU A 154 8.87 -3.22 -4.05
C LEU A 154 8.83 -4.49 -3.19
N LEU A 155 9.31 -4.43 -1.95
CA LEU A 155 9.27 -5.57 -1.03
C LEU A 155 7.83 -5.99 -0.69
N LEU A 156 6.93 -5.03 -0.54
CA LEU A 156 5.52 -5.27 -0.23
C LEU A 156 4.72 -5.93 -1.37
N LEU A 157 5.29 -6.05 -2.57
CA LEU A 157 4.70 -6.78 -3.69
C LEU A 157 5.04 -8.27 -3.67
N ALA A 158 5.89 -8.74 -2.74
CA ALA A 158 6.15 -10.16 -2.56
C ALA A 158 4.87 -10.89 -2.13
N PRO A 159 4.58 -12.13 -2.59
CA PRO A 159 3.43 -12.91 -2.14
C PRO A 159 3.41 -13.06 -0.61
N ASN A 160 2.28 -12.72 0.02
CA ASN A 160 2.19 -12.51 1.47
C ASN A 160 0.80 -12.79 2.08
N ASP A 161 -0.13 -13.35 1.31
CA ASP A 161 -1.51 -13.62 1.75
C ASP A 161 -1.95 -15.00 1.23
N ASP A 162 -2.30 -15.90 2.15
CA ASP A 162 -2.83 -17.24 1.83
C ASP A 162 -4.35 -17.37 2.08
N CYS A 163 -5.06 -16.27 2.35
CA CYS A 163 -6.50 -16.31 2.52
C CYS A 163 -7.19 -16.80 1.24
N ALA A 164 -7.99 -17.86 1.39
CA ALA A 164 -8.83 -18.45 0.35
C ALA A 164 -10.05 -17.56 0.03
N ASN A 165 -9.79 -16.34 -0.43
CA ASN A 165 -10.81 -15.40 -0.89
C ASN A 165 -10.92 -15.46 -2.41
N PRO A 166 -12.10 -15.17 -3.01
CA PRO A 166 -12.31 -15.30 -4.46
C PRO A 166 -11.35 -14.49 -5.35
N PHE A 167 -10.76 -13.41 -4.83
CA PHE A 167 -9.76 -12.60 -5.54
C PHE A 167 -8.30 -13.07 -5.34
N ASN A 168 -8.05 -14.04 -4.45
CA ASN A 168 -6.75 -14.66 -4.20
C ASN A 168 -6.57 -16.01 -4.90
N ASP A 169 -7.67 -16.73 -5.22
CA ASP A 169 -7.65 -18.12 -5.74
C ASP A 169 -6.62 -18.36 -6.84
N SER A 170 -6.60 -17.48 -7.85
CA SER A 170 -5.68 -17.62 -8.99
C SER A 170 -4.21 -17.45 -8.62
N TRP A 171 -3.92 -16.60 -7.62
CA TRP A 171 -2.58 -16.44 -7.08
C TRP A 171 -2.17 -17.62 -6.20
N LEU A 172 -3.09 -18.13 -5.38
CA LEU A 172 -2.84 -19.32 -4.56
C LEU A 172 -2.53 -20.54 -5.43
N ALA A 173 -3.28 -20.73 -6.52
CA ALA A 173 -3.02 -21.81 -7.46
C ALA A 173 -1.67 -21.67 -8.18
N LEU A 174 -1.22 -20.44 -8.47
CA LEU A 174 0.00 -20.19 -9.24
C LEU A 174 1.26 -20.16 -8.36
N LEU A 175 1.19 -19.51 -7.20
CA LEU A 175 2.35 -19.14 -6.37
C LEU A 175 2.26 -19.67 -4.94
N GLY A 176 1.12 -20.23 -4.52
CA GLY A 176 0.86 -20.61 -3.12
C GLY A 176 0.55 -19.45 -2.18
N ALA A 177 0.67 -18.20 -2.65
CA ALA A 177 0.35 -16.98 -1.91
C ALA A 177 0.01 -15.83 -2.88
N SER A 178 -0.76 -14.87 -2.39
CA SER A 178 -1.21 -13.66 -3.08
C SER A 178 -0.37 -12.44 -2.69
N PRO A 179 0.00 -11.55 -3.62
CA PRO A 179 0.71 -10.32 -3.32
C PRO A 179 -0.21 -9.15 -2.91
N LEU A 180 -1.49 -9.42 -2.61
CA LEU A 180 -2.52 -8.38 -2.54
C LEU A 180 -2.68 -7.69 -1.17
N MET A 181 -2.20 -8.27 -0.05
CA MET A 181 -2.45 -7.69 1.29
C MET A 181 -1.95 -6.25 1.41
N TYR A 182 -0.70 -6.02 1.03
CA TYR A 182 -0.03 -4.73 1.18
C TYR A 182 -0.15 -3.84 -0.04
N LEU A 183 -0.96 -4.24 -1.02
CA LEU A 183 -1.21 -3.47 -2.23
C LEU A 183 -1.68 -2.02 -1.90
N PRO A 184 -2.56 -1.77 -0.92
CA PRO A 184 -2.91 -0.41 -0.55
C PRO A 184 -1.72 0.38 0.03
N ASN A 185 -0.81 -0.25 0.79
CA ASN A 185 0.39 0.43 1.29
C ASN A 185 1.31 0.85 0.15
N VAL A 186 1.42 0.05 -0.91
CA VAL A 186 2.22 0.41 -2.10
C VAL A 186 1.67 1.68 -2.74
N PHE A 187 0.35 1.81 -2.90
CA PHE A 187 -0.26 3.06 -3.38
C PHE A 187 -0.03 4.24 -2.41
N ALA A 188 -0.25 4.04 -1.11
CA ALA A 188 -0.03 5.07 -0.11
C ALA A 188 1.44 5.55 -0.08
N PHE A 189 2.40 4.63 -0.21
CA PHE A 189 3.83 4.95 -0.25
C PHE A 189 4.20 5.70 -1.52
N GLY A 190 3.65 5.31 -2.67
CA GLY A 190 3.84 6.04 -3.93
C GLY A 190 3.28 7.46 -3.87
N PHE A 191 2.06 7.64 -3.34
CA PHE A 191 1.49 8.98 -3.15
C PHE A 191 2.26 9.81 -2.12
N ALA A 192 2.68 9.21 -1.01
CA ALA A 192 3.53 9.87 -0.02
C ALA A 192 4.87 10.32 -0.63
N ALA A 193 5.52 9.46 -1.43
CA ALA A 193 6.78 9.81 -2.09
C ALA A 193 6.60 10.96 -3.10
N ALA A 194 5.47 11.00 -3.83
CA ALA A 194 5.13 12.11 -4.71
C ALA A 194 4.86 13.41 -3.94
N ALA A 195 4.18 13.33 -2.80
CA ALA A 195 3.93 14.46 -1.92
C ALA A 195 5.25 15.02 -1.34
N LEU A 196 6.16 14.16 -0.88
CA LEU A 196 7.47 14.53 -0.33
C LEU A 196 8.38 15.19 -1.37
N ARG A 197 8.23 14.83 -2.65
CA ARG A 197 8.86 15.52 -3.79
C ARG A 197 8.27 16.91 -4.06
N GLY A 198 7.14 17.26 -3.44
CA GLY A 198 6.45 18.52 -3.63
C GLY A 198 5.42 18.51 -4.76
N PHE A 199 5.15 17.37 -5.42
CA PHE A 199 4.18 17.32 -6.51
C PHE A 199 2.74 17.35 -5.95
N SER A 200 2.00 18.43 -6.20
CA SER A 200 0.61 18.63 -5.72
C SER A 200 0.38 18.06 -4.31
N PRO A 201 1.15 18.50 -3.30
CA PRO A 201 1.38 17.70 -2.12
C PRO A 201 0.14 17.59 -1.24
N ARG A 202 -0.75 18.59 -1.29
CA ARG A 202 -2.07 18.52 -0.65
C ARG A 202 -2.95 17.42 -1.25
N ARG A 203 -2.95 17.26 -2.58
CA ARG A 203 -3.72 16.21 -3.25
C ARG A 203 -3.20 14.83 -2.84
N HIS A 204 -1.90 14.64 -2.88
CA HIS A 204 -1.29 13.36 -2.49
C HIS A 204 -1.45 13.04 -1.01
N LEU A 205 -1.40 14.03 -0.12
CA LEU A 205 -1.76 13.85 1.29
C LEU A 205 -3.21 13.33 1.45
N ILE A 206 -4.16 13.90 0.71
CA ILE A 206 -5.55 13.42 0.69
C ILE A 206 -5.60 11.97 0.18
N LEU A 207 -4.88 11.65 -0.89
CA LEU A 207 -4.83 10.30 -1.44
C LEU A 207 -4.25 9.27 -0.46
N VAL A 208 -3.19 9.63 0.28
CA VAL A 208 -2.63 8.79 1.35
C VAL A 208 -3.71 8.45 2.37
N TRP A 209 -4.39 9.45 2.91
CA TRP A 209 -5.45 9.22 3.91
C TRP A 209 -6.65 8.47 3.33
N LEU A 210 -7.06 8.75 2.10
CA LEU A 210 -8.16 8.02 1.44
C LEU A 210 -7.82 6.53 1.30
N VAL A 211 -6.60 6.18 0.87
CA VAL A 211 -6.17 4.78 0.77
C VAL A 211 -6.15 4.11 2.15
N VAL A 212 -5.61 4.79 3.16
CA VAL A 212 -5.54 4.28 4.54
C VAL A 212 -6.94 4.04 5.12
N LEU A 213 -7.82 5.03 5.03
CA LEU A 213 -9.18 4.94 5.56
C LEU A 213 -10.02 3.91 4.80
N THR A 214 -9.86 3.82 3.47
CA THR A 214 -10.54 2.79 2.67
C THR A 214 -10.04 1.39 3.06
N SER A 215 -8.73 1.22 3.27
CA SER A 215 -8.16 -0.07 3.71
C SER A 215 -8.69 -0.47 5.08
N LEU A 216 -8.78 0.49 6.01
CA LEU A 216 -9.41 0.27 7.31
C LEU A 216 -10.88 -0.11 7.17
N ALA A 217 -11.66 0.59 6.34
CA ALA A 217 -13.07 0.29 6.11
C ALA A 217 -13.28 -1.09 5.49
N LEU A 218 -12.42 -1.49 4.54
CA LEU A 218 -12.43 -2.84 3.97
C LEU A 218 -12.09 -3.91 5.02
N GLY A 219 -11.05 -3.66 5.83
CA GLY A 219 -10.66 -4.54 6.94
C GLY A 219 -11.78 -4.71 7.97
N LEU A 220 -12.43 -3.62 8.37
CA LEU A 220 -13.59 -3.65 9.26
C LEU A 220 -14.77 -4.38 8.63
N GLY A 221 -15.11 -4.07 7.38
CA GLY A 221 -16.21 -4.72 6.67
C GLY A 221 -16.00 -6.23 6.51
N HIS A 222 -14.75 -6.67 6.35
CA HIS A 222 -14.38 -8.08 6.37
C HIS A 222 -14.58 -8.69 7.77
N ARG A 223 -14.12 -8.03 8.83
CA ARG A 223 -14.28 -8.52 10.21
C ARG A 223 -15.71 -8.57 10.70
N THR A 224 -16.54 -7.62 10.28
CA THR A 224 -17.97 -7.56 10.65
C THR A 224 -18.85 -8.38 9.72
N ARG A 225 -18.27 -9.12 8.76
CA ARG A 225 -19.00 -9.90 7.75
C ARG A 225 -19.99 -9.08 6.89
N LEU A 226 -19.66 -7.81 6.66
CA LEU A 226 -20.45 -6.91 5.83
C LEU A 226 -20.13 -7.10 4.34
N ILE A 227 -18.89 -7.49 4.04
CA ILE A 227 -18.38 -7.66 2.66
C ILE A 227 -18.44 -9.14 2.23
N TRP A 228 -18.35 -10.09 3.17
CA TRP A 228 -18.65 -11.51 2.99
C TRP A 228 -19.29 -12.06 4.26
#